data_AF-A0A963R260-F1
#
_entry.id   AF-A0A963R260-F1
#
_cell.length_a   1.000
_cell.length_b   1.000
_cell.length_c   1.000
_cell.angle_alpha   90.00
_cell.angle_beta   90.00
_cell.angle_gamma   90.00
#
_symmetry.space_group_name_H-M   'P 1'
#
loop_
_entity.id
_entity.type
_entity.pdbx_description
1 polymer ?
#
loop_
_entity_poly.entity_id
_entity_poly.type
_entity_poly.pdbx_seq_one_letter_code
_entity_poly.pdbx_strand_id
1 'polypeptide(L)'
;TLGELTKRAWKQDVQVMIEGPGHVPMHKIKENMDKQLAACGEAPFYTLGPLVTDIAPGYDHITSGIGAAMIGWYGTAMLCYVTPKEHLGLPDRDDVKVGVVTYKLAAHAADLAKGHPAAKVRDDALSRARFEFRWRDQFNLSLDPDTAEQYHDQTLPAEGAKTAHFCSMCGPKFCSMKITQEVREFAAKQNAGMEGFVAAEDAEAGMADMSRVFRETGSELYLGTGGREHD
;
A
#
# COMPACT_ATOMS: atom_id res chain seq x y z
N THR A 1 -6.66 36.42 -24.16
CA THR A 1 -6.67 35.59 -22.94
C THR A 1 -5.71 34.41 -23.09
N LEU A 2 -5.47 33.59 -22.05
CA LEU A 2 -4.45 32.52 -22.08
C LEU A 2 -4.62 31.56 -23.27
N GLY A 3 -5.83 31.06 -23.54
CA GLY A 3 -6.08 30.16 -24.67
C GLY A 3 -5.82 30.75 -26.06
N GLU A 4 -6.03 32.06 -26.23
CA GLU A 4 -5.66 32.75 -27.47
C GLU A 4 -4.14 32.89 -27.62
N LEU A 5 -3.44 33.15 -26.51
CA LEU A 5 -1.98 33.23 -26.48
C LEU A 5 -1.36 31.86 -26.78
N THR A 6 -1.93 30.78 -26.26
CA THR A 6 -1.55 29.39 -26.61
C THR A 6 -1.59 29.19 -28.12
N LYS A 7 -2.70 29.52 -28.77
CA LYS A 7 -2.85 29.38 -30.24
C LYS A 7 -1.86 30.25 -31.02
N ARG A 8 -1.51 31.44 -30.50
CA ARG A 8 -0.50 32.31 -31.11
C ARG A 8 0.92 31.75 -30.97
N ALA A 9 1.25 31.20 -29.80
CA ALA A 9 2.54 30.58 -29.54
C ALA A 9 2.75 29.31 -30.37
N TRP A 10 1.73 28.47 -30.51
CA TRP A 10 1.78 27.26 -31.34
C TRP A 10 1.97 27.56 -32.83
N LYS A 11 1.48 28.70 -33.34
CA LYS A 11 1.78 29.14 -34.72
C LYS A 11 3.27 29.46 -34.96
N GLN A 12 4.06 29.55 -33.89
CA GLN A 12 5.50 29.81 -33.90
C GLN A 12 6.28 28.63 -33.30
N ASP A 13 5.64 27.46 -33.15
CA ASP A 13 6.23 26.25 -32.57
C ASP A 13 6.82 26.43 -31.15
N VAL A 14 6.30 27.41 -30.39
CA VAL A 14 6.70 27.63 -29.00
C VAL A 14 5.86 26.74 -28.07
N GLN A 15 6.52 25.94 -27.24
CA GLN A 15 5.85 25.10 -26.24
C GLN A 15 5.15 25.94 -25.17
N VAL A 16 3.96 25.52 -24.75
CA VAL A 16 3.13 26.25 -23.78
C VAL A 16 2.53 25.28 -22.76
N MET A 17 2.54 25.70 -21.50
CA MET A 17 1.68 25.19 -20.44
C MET A 17 0.87 26.35 -19.85
N ILE A 18 -0.22 26.04 -19.16
CA ILE A 18 -1.14 27.03 -18.59
C ILE A 18 -1.08 26.96 -17.08
N GLU A 19 -0.93 28.10 -16.41
CA GLU A 19 -1.03 28.16 -14.96
C GLU A 19 -2.49 28.25 -14.49
N GLY A 20 -2.79 27.55 -13.41
CA GLY A 20 -4.12 27.40 -12.82
C GLY A 20 -4.28 28.07 -11.47
N PRO A 21 -5.44 27.87 -10.81
CA PRO A 21 -5.79 28.56 -9.57
C PRO A 21 -4.98 28.10 -8.36
N GLY A 22 -5.11 28.90 -7.28
CA GLY A 22 -4.59 28.59 -5.94
C GLY A 22 -5.64 28.07 -4.95
N HIS A 23 -6.76 28.76 -4.76
CA HIS A 23 -7.77 28.43 -3.73
C HIS A 23 -9.12 28.09 -4.38
N VAL A 24 -9.56 26.84 -4.27
CA VAL A 24 -10.77 26.33 -4.93
C VAL A 24 -11.44 25.25 -4.08
N PRO A 25 -12.69 25.43 -3.61
CA PRO A 25 -13.40 24.38 -2.88
C PRO A 25 -13.67 23.18 -3.79
N MET A 26 -13.65 21.96 -3.23
CA MET A 26 -13.66 20.70 -3.99
C MET A 26 -14.75 20.61 -5.08
N HIS A 27 -15.97 21.08 -4.79
CA HIS A 27 -17.09 21.02 -5.73
C HIS A 27 -16.90 21.86 -7.00
N LYS A 28 -15.91 22.78 -7.04
CA LYS A 28 -15.56 23.61 -8.20
C LYS A 28 -14.29 23.17 -8.93
N ILE A 29 -13.57 22.17 -8.42
CA ILE A 29 -12.30 21.74 -9.03
C ILE A 29 -12.54 21.19 -10.44
N LYS A 30 -13.59 20.39 -10.64
CA LYS A 30 -13.91 19.82 -11.95
C LYS A 30 -14.23 20.89 -13.00
N GLU A 31 -14.96 21.93 -12.61
CA GLU A 31 -15.30 23.07 -13.47
C GLU A 31 -14.03 23.80 -13.97
N ASN A 32 -13.00 23.93 -13.12
CA ASN A 32 -11.74 24.56 -13.51
C ASN A 32 -11.00 23.75 -14.58
N MET A 33 -10.93 22.42 -14.42
CA MET A 33 -10.33 21.54 -15.42
C MET A 33 -11.07 21.61 -16.76
N ASP A 34 -12.41 21.53 -16.72
CA ASP A 34 -13.23 21.53 -17.94
C ASP A 34 -13.10 22.84 -18.72
N LYS A 35 -13.06 23.98 -18.01
CA LYS A 35 -12.80 25.29 -18.63
C LYS A 35 -11.41 25.36 -19.24
N GLN A 36 -10.40 24.81 -18.57
CA GLN A 36 -9.04 24.84 -19.09
C GLN A 36 -8.91 24.04 -20.38
N LEU A 37 -9.41 22.80 -20.41
CA LEU A 37 -9.37 21.94 -21.60
C LEU A 37 -10.07 22.62 -22.78
N ALA A 38 -11.28 23.15 -22.57
CA ALA A 38 -12.08 23.79 -23.59
C ALA A 38 -11.46 25.10 -24.11
N ALA A 39 -10.97 25.96 -23.20
CA ALA A 39 -10.47 27.28 -23.57
C ALA A 39 -9.02 27.27 -24.09
N CYS A 40 -8.19 26.34 -23.59
CA CYS A 40 -6.75 26.33 -23.86
C CYS A 40 -6.31 25.21 -24.82
N GLY A 41 -7.26 24.51 -25.44
CA GLY A 41 -6.97 23.48 -26.44
C GLY A 41 -6.17 22.30 -25.88
N GLU A 42 -6.45 21.91 -24.63
CA GLU A 42 -5.79 20.79 -23.94
C GLU A 42 -4.27 20.98 -23.73
N ALA A 43 -3.76 22.22 -23.76
CA ALA A 43 -2.40 22.51 -23.34
C ALA A 43 -2.14 21.99 -21.90
N PRO A 44 -0.93 21.52 -21.56
CA PRO A 44 -0.61 21.04 -20.21
C PRO A 44 -1.00 22.06 -19.13
N PHE A 45 -1.73 21.60 -18.11
CA PHE A 45 -2.16 22.45 -17.01
C PHE A 45 -1.20 22.33 -15.81
N TYR A 46 -0.87 23.46 -15.20
CA TYR A 46 0.04 23.60 -14.07
C TYR A 46 -0.64 24.36 -12.92
N THR A 47 -0.98 23.70 -11.81
CA THR A 47 -1.79 24.33 -10.75
C THR A 47 -1.00 24.51 -9.46
N LEU A 48 -1.36 25.52 -8.66
CA LEU A 48 -0.86 25.71 -7.28
C LEU A 48 -1.86 25.08 -6.30
N GLY A 49 -1.66 23.82 -5.92
CA GLY A 49 -2.70 23.05 -5.23
C GLY A 49 -3.78 22.54 -6.19
N PRO A 50 -5.07 22.91 -6.01
CA PRO A 50 -5.56 24.04 -5.20
C PRO A 50 -5.85 23.73 -3.72
N LEU A 51 -5.72 24.74 -2.86
CA LEU A 51 -6.20 24.73 -1.48
C LEU A 51 -7.73 24.60 -1.47
N VAL A 52 -8.23 23.57 -0.79
CA VAL A 52 -9.69 23.31 -0.73
C VAL A 52 -10.40 24.07 0.39
N THR A 53 -9.65 24.68 1.30
CA THR A 53 -10.15 25.47 2.43
C THR A 53 -9.06 26.40 2.94
N ASP A 54 -9.46 27.54 3.51
CA ASP A 54 -8.55 28.61 3.93
C ASP A 54 -8.33 28.65 5.46
N ILE A 55 -8.96 27.73 6.20
CA ILE A 55 -9.05 27.81 7.67
C ILE A 55 -7.91 27.12 8.42
N ALA A 56 -6.89 26.63 7.71
CA ALA A 56 -5.82 25.82 8.30
C ALA A 56 -4.39 26.28 7.90
N PRO A 57 -4.04 27.58 8.05
CA PRO A 57 -2.67 28.03 7.85
C PRO A 57 -1.72 27.25 8.78
N GLY A 58 -0.54 26.86 8.27
CA GLY A 58 0.35 25.89 8.92
C GLY A 58 0.15 24.45 8.41
N TYR A 59 -0.97 24.18 7.74
CA TYR A 59 -1.32 22.86 7.21
C TYR A 59 -1.73 22.92 5.73
N ASP A 60 -1.32 23.98 5.02
CA ASP A 60 -1.75 24.22 3.65
C ASP A 60 -1.20 23.21 2.64
N HIS A 61 -0.06 22.57 2.93
CA HIS A 61 0.38 21.37 2.21
C HIS A 61 -0.68 20.25 2.19
N ILE A 62 -1.47 20.11 3.27
CA ILE A 62 -2.56 19.13 3.37
C ILE A 62 -3.80 19.65 2.65
N THR A 63 -4.23 20.89 2.92
CA THR A 63 -5.43 21.48 2.30
C THR A 63 -5.29 21.49 0.78
N SER A 64 -4.11 21.83 0.28
CA SER A 64 -3.80 21.83 -1.14
C SER A 64 -3.53 20.44 -1.70
N GLY A 65 -2.93 19.53 -0.92
CA GLY A 65 -2.69 18.15 -1.35
C GLY A 65 -3.98 17.42 -1.75
N ILE A 66 -5.10 17.71 -1.06
CA ILE A 66 -6.44 17.21 -1.42
C ILE A 66 -6.84 17.71 -2.81
N GLY A 67 -6.80 19.02 -3.04
CA GLY A 67 -7.19 19.60 -4.32
C GLY A 67 -6.24 19.22 -5.46
N ALA A 68 -4.95 19.13 -5.17
CA ALA A 68 -3.91 18.72 -6.10
C ALA A 68 -4.12 17.28 -6.60
N ALA A 69 -4.44 16.35 -5.71
CA ALA A 69 -4.78 14.98 -6.09
C ALA A 69 -6.05 14.92 -6.97
N MET A 70 -7.07 15.71 -6.62
CA MET A 70 -8.32 15.78 -7.40
C MET A 70 -8.12 16.37 -8.80
N ILE A 71 -7.46 17.53 -8.90
CA ILE A 71 -7.27 18.22 -10.19
C ILE A 71 -6.22 17.51 -11.04
N GLY A 72 -5.22 16.86 -10.42
CA GLY A 72 -4.31 15.93 -11.05
C GLY A 72 -5.03 14.74 -11.66
N TRP A 73 -5.96 14.13 -10.92
CA TRP A 73 -6.80 13.05 -11.42
C TRP A 73 -7.64 13.49 -12.62
N TYR A 74 -8.20 14.71 -12.59
CA TYR A 74 -8.97 15.26 -13.70
C TYR A 74 -8.14 15.64 -14.94
N GLY A 75 -6.80 15.63 -14.86
CA GLY A 75 -5.92 15.77 -16.02
C GLY A 75 -4.86 16.87 -15.92
N THR A 76 -4.66 17.49 -14.76
CA THR A 76 -3.56 18.44 -14.58
C THR A 76 -2.21 17.74 -14.77
N ALA A 77 -1.32 18.38 -15.53
CA ALA A 77 -0.05 17.77 -15.97
C ALA A 77 1.09 17.99 -14.96
N MET A 78 1.09 19.12 -14.25
CA MET A 78 2.10 19.45 -13.24
C MET A 78 1.45 20.13 -12.03
N LEU A 79 1.94 19.84 -10.83
CA LEU A 79 1.40 20.36 -9.58
C LEU A 79 2.51 21.17 -8.88
N CYS A 80 2.28 22.47 -8.70
CA CYS A 80 3.14 23.30 -7.87
C CYS A 80 2.81 22.98 -6.42
N TYR A 81 3.83 22.55 -5.69
CA TYR A 81 3.69 22.23 -4.28
C TYR A 81 3.36 23.46 -3.42
N VAL A 82 2.79 23.19 -2.26
CA VAL A 82 2.51 24.18 -1.22
C VAL A 82 3.14 23.66 0.06
N THR A 83 3.86 24.52 0.77
CA THR A 83 4.58 24.14 1.99
C THR A 83 3.69 24.26 3.24
N PRO A 84 4.06 23.67 4.39
CA PRO A 84 3.36 23.93 5.64
C PRO A 84 3.29 25.41 6.02
N LYS A 85 4.35 26.18 5.74
CA LYS A 85 4.45 27.62 6.05
C LYS A 85 3.83 28.55 5.00
N GLU A 86 3.12 28.02 4.01
CA GLU A 86 2.34 28.86 3.10
C GLU A 86 1.44 29.82 3.92
N HIS A 87 1.34 31.06 3.45
CA HIS A 87 0.65 32.17 4.15
C HIS A 87 1.25 32.60 5.51
N LEU A 88 2.37 32.00 5.94
CA LEU A 88 2.98 32.28 7.26
C LEU A 88 4.42 32.77 7.18
N GLY A 89 5.22 32.30 6.22
CA GLY A 89 6.61 32.72 6.08
C GLY A 89 7.42 31.88 5.09
N LEU A 90 8.72 32.15 5.05
CA LEU A 90 9.62 31.37 4.20
C LEU A 90 9.78 29.95 4.77
N PRO A 91 9.67 28.90 3.92
CA PRO A 91 9.88 27.53 4.35
C PRO A 91 11.35 27.28 4.71
N ASP A 92 11.58 26.44 5.71
CA ASP A 92 12.89 25.88 5.98
C ASP A 92 13.10 24.55 5.22
N ARG A 93 14.23 23.88 5.47
CA ARG A 93 14.59 22.63 4.80
C ARG A 93 13.54 21.53 5.01
N ASP A 94 12.99 21.42 6.22
CA ASP A 94 12.08 20.33 6.56
C ASP A 94 10.69 20.63 6.01
N ASP A 95 10.26 21.90 6.00
CA ASP A 95 9.05 22.33 5.29
C ASP A 95 9.08 21.98 3.80
N VAL A 96 10.24 22.18 3.15
CA VAL A 96 10.45 21.81 1.74
C VAL A 96 10.32 20.29 1.57
N LYS A 97 10.96 19.48 2.42
CA LYS A 97 10.85 18.02 2.37
C LYS A 97 9.38 17.59 2.51
N VAL A 98 8.66 18.13 3.50
CA VAL A 98 7.24 17.83 3.73
C VAL A 98 6.41 18.17 2.49
N GLY A 99 6.54 19.39 1.96
CA GLY A 99 5.80 19.80 0.76
C GLY A 99 6.06 18.88 -0.44
N VAL A 100 7.33 18.51 -0.69
CA VAL A 100 7.70 17.62 -1.80
C VAL A 100 7.11 16.23 -1.62
N VAL A 101 7.24 15.62 -0.44
CA VAL A 101 6.70 14.28 -0.18
C VAL A 101 5.17 14.28 -0.29
N THR A 102 4.50 15.31 0.23
CA THR A 102 3.04 15.48 0.13
C THR A 102 2.58 15.56 -1.32
N TYR A 103 3.28 16.33 -2.17
CA TYR A 103 2.89 16.47 -3.57
C TYR A 103 3.29 15.27 -4.44
N LYS A 104 4.38 14.55 -4.09
CA LYS A 104 4.70 13.26 -4.70
C LYS A 104 3.60 12.22 -4.42
N LEU A 105 3.05 12.22 -3.20
CA LEU A 105 1.89 11.39 -2.84
C LEU A 105 0.64 11.81 -3.62
N ALA A 106 0.32 13.11 -3.67
CA ALA A 106 -0.85 13.61 -4.39
C ALA A 106 -0.80 13.28 -5.90
N ALA A 107 0.37 13.47 -6.52
CA ALA A 107 0.59 13.10 -7.92
C ALA A 107 0.45 11.58 -8.14
N HIS A 108 1.02 10.76 -7.26
CA HIS A 108 0.89 9.30 -7.33
C HIS A 108 -0.56 8.84 -7.15
N ALA A 109 -1.31 9.45 -6.21
CA ALA A 109 -2.73 9.19 -6.02
C ALA A 109 -3.56 9.55 -7.26
N ALA A 110 -3.24 10.66 -7.92
CA ALA A 110 -3.84 11.04 -9.20
C ALA A 110 -3.52 9.99 -10.29
N ASP A 111 -2.28 9.52 -10.39
CA ASP A 111 -1.88 8.49 -11.36
C ASP A 111 -2.58 7.15 -11.12
N LEU A 112 -2.77 6.74 -9.86
CA LEU A 112 -3.59 5.58 -9.51
C LEU A 112 -5.05 5.75 -9.96
N ALA A 113 -5.65 6.91 -9.67
CA ALA A 113 -7.03 7.21 -10.04
C ALA A 113 -7.23 7.32 -11.57
N LYS A 114 -6.19 7.74 -12.30
CA LYS A 114 -6.13 7.72 -13.78
C LYS A 114 -5.92 6.31 -14.36
N GLY A 115 -5.58 5.31 -13.54
CA GLY A 115 -5.21 3.98 -13.99
C GLY A 115 -3.90 3.95 -14.77
N HIS A 116 -2.94 4.83 -14.44
CA HIS A 116 -1.65 4.86 -15.12
C HIS A 116 -0.94 3.50 -14.98
N PRO A 117 -0.47 2.88 -16.08
CA PRO A 117 -0.09 1.45 -16.10
C PRO A 117 0.92 1.02 -15.03
N ALA A 118 1.88 1.90 -14.70
CA ALA A 118 2.94 1.60 -13.75
C ALA A 118 2.61 2.00 -12.29
N ALA A 119 1.55 2.79 -12.05
CA ALA A 119 1.31 3.37 -10.73
C ALA A 119 1.07 2.28 -9.67
N LYS A 120 0.22 1.30 -10.00
CA LYS A 120 -0.17 0.22 -9.09
C LYS A 120 0.99 -0.71 -8.69
N VAL A 121 2.06 -0.79 -9.48
CA VAL A 121 3.20 -1.68 -9.22
C VAL A 121 3.84 -1.37 -7.87
N ARG A 122 4.00 -0.08 -7.55
CA ARG A 122 4.61 0.36 -6.29
C ARG A 122 3.71 0.03 -5.09
N ASP A 123 2.42 0.34 -5.19
CA ASP A 123 1.42 0.04 -4.15
C ASP A 123 1.36 -1.45 -3.84
N ASP A 124 1.31 -2.29 -4.88
CA ASP A 124 1.23 -3.73 -4.73
C ASP A 124 2.53 -4.30 -4.15
N ALA A 125 3.70 -3.78 -4.55
CA ALA A 125 4.99 -4.19 -4.00
C ALA A 125 5.10 -3.86 -2.50
N LEU A 126 4.75 -2.63 -2.11
CA LEU A 126 4.77 -2.20 -0.71
C LEU A 126 3.72 -2.95 0.12
N SER A 127 2.52 -3.18 -0.44
CA SER A 127 1.45 -3.94 0.23
C SER A 127 1.83 -5.40 0.46
N ARG A 128 2.50 -6.04 -0.51
CA ARG A 128 3.06 -7.39 -0.33
C ARG A 128 4.13 -7.40 0.75
N ALA A 129 5.08 -6.46 0.71
CA ALA A 129 6.12 -6.34 1.74
C ALA A 129 5.52 -6.18 3.15
N ARG A 130 4.45 -5.38 3.27
CA ARG A 130 3.69 -5.21 4.50
C ARG A 130 3.04 -6.50 4.98
N PHE A 131 2.34 -7.21 4.09
CA PHE A 131 1.65 -8.45 4.44
C PHE A 131 2.60 -9.59 4.80
N GLU A 132 3.79 -9.61 4.20
CA GLU A 132 4.85 -10.60 4.44
C GLU A 132 5.82 -10.19 5.57
N PHE A 133 5.55 -9.07 6.27
CA PHE A 133 6.40 -8.53 7.34
C PHE A 133 7.86 -8.28 6.93
N ARG A 134 8.10 -7.98 5.65
CA ARG A 134 9.40 -7.54 5.13
C ARG A 134 9.60 -6.05 5.41
N TRP A 135 9.84 -5.71 6.69
CA TRP A 135 9.87 -4.33 7.17
C TRP A 135 10.84 -3.43 6.40
N ARG A 136 12.07 -3.88 6.16
CA ARG A 136 13.06 -3.09 5.40
C ARG A 136 12.60 -2.80 3.97
N ASP A 137 11.99 -3.78 3.31
CA ASP A 137 11.46 -3.59 1.97
C ASP A 137 10.28 -2.61 1.98
N GLN A 138 9.41 -2.70 2.99
CA GLN A 138 8.32 -1.75 3.17
C GLN A 138 8.84 -0.31 3.34
N PHE A 139 9.88 -0.09 4.14
CA PHE A 139 10.49 1.23 4.32
C PHE A 139 11.09 1.74 3.02
N ASN A 140 11.93 0.94 2.37
CA ASN A 140 12.64 1.30 1.14
C ASN A 140 11.70 1.59 -0.05
N LEU A 141 10.52 0.94 -0.08
CA LEU A 141 9.51 1.19 -1.12
C LEU A 141 8.66 2.44 -0.85
N SER A 142 8.67 2.98 0.37
CA SER A 142 7.89 4.16 0.75
C SER A 142 8.43 5.45 0.10
N LEU A 143 7.65 6.55 0.15
CA LEU A 143 8.07 7.84 -0.41
C LEU A 143 9.16 8.53 0.43
N ASP A 144 9.28 8.17 1.70
CA ASP A 144 10.25 8.72 2.65
C ASP A 144 10.74 7.60 3.59
N PRO A 145 11.69 6.76 3.13
CA PRO A 145 12.15 5.59 3.87
C PRO A 145 12.66 5.90 5.27
N ASP A 146 13.44 6.98 5.42
CA ASP A 146 14.02 7.39 6.70
C ASP A 146 12.93 7.64 7.75
N THR A 147 11.87 8.36 7.38
CA THR A 147 10.75 8.65 8.28
C THR A 147 9.95 7.38 8.60
N ALA A 148 9.75 6.50 7.62
CA ALA A 148 9.03 5.25 7.82
C ALA A 148 9.74 4.31 8.82
N GLU A 149 11.06 4.17 8.70
CA GLU A 149 11.88 3.41 9.64
C GLU A 149 11.93 4.07 11.01
N GLN A 150 12.16 5.39 11.06
CA GLN A 150 12.20 6.15 12.30
C GLN A 150 10.92 5.98 13.11
N TYR A 151 9.74 6.02 12.49
CA TYR A 151 8.46 5.88 13.19
C TYR A 151 8.22 4.47 13.73
N HIS A 152 8.67 3.44 13.03
CA HIS A 152 8.66 2.08 13.55
C HIS A 152 9.57 1.97 14.80
N ASP A 153 10.79 2.49 14.68
CA ASP A 153 11.85 2.32 15.69
C ASP A 153 11.65 3.14 16.95
N GLN A 154 10.80 4.16 16.92
CA GLN A 154 10.36 4.88 18.12
C GLN A 154 9.78 3.94 19.20
N THR A 155 9.24 2.78 18.81
CA THR A 155 8.63 1.81 19.74
C THR A 155 9.27 0.43 19.68
N LEU A 156 9.84 0.04 18.53
CA LEU A 156 10.47 -1.26 18.31
C LEU A 156 11.86 -1.11 17.68
N PRO A 157 12.85 -0.51 18.38
CA PRO A 157 14.15 -0.16 17.79
C PRO A 157 15.07 -1.37 17.56
N ALA A 158 14.79 -2.51 18.19
CA ALA A 158 15.65 -3.68 18.09
C ALA A 158 15.64 -4.26 16.67
N GLU A 159 16.80 -4.64 16.14
CA GLU A 159 16.91 -5.20 14.78
C GLU A 159 16.04 -6.45 14.56
N GLY A 160 15.86 -7.28 15.59
CA GLY A 160 14.94 -8.43 15.53
C GLY A 160 13.47 -8.05 15.28
N ALA A 161 13.07 -6.81 15.56
CA ALA A 161 11.73 -6.33 15.24
C ALA A 161 11.50 -6.14 13.74
N LYS A 162 12.56 -5.91 12.95
CA LYS A 162 12.47 -5.82 11.48
C LYS A 162 12.15 -7.14 10.79
N THR A 163 12.09 -8.23 11.56
CA THR A 163 11.63 -9.56 11.13
C THR A 163 10.40 -10.02 11.90
N ALA A 164 9.82 -9.18 12.76
CA ALA A 164 8.68 -9.55 13.58
C ALA A 164 7.37 -9.53 12.79
N HIS A 165 6.51 -10.52 13.02
CA HIS A 165 5.19 -10.60 12.40
C HIS A 165 4.12 -9.74 13.12
N PHE A 166 4.51 -8.56 13.59
CA PHE A 166 3.65 -7.58 14.24
C PHE A 166 4.36 -6.22 14.36
N CYS A 167 3.60 -5.17 14.66
CA CYS A 167 4.13 -3.89 15.16
C CYS A 167 3.58 -3.57 16.54
N SER A 168 4.01 -2.44 17.11
CA SER A 168 3.58 -1.97 18.43
C SER A 168 2.08 -1.65 18.51
N MET A 169 1.40 -1.35 17.39
CA MET A 169 -0.02 -1.01 17.41
C MET A 169 -0.92 -2.17 17.89
N CYS A 170 -0.67 -3.40 17.44
CA CYS A 170 -1.52 -4.56 17.77
C CYS A 170 -0.78 -5.63 18.60
N GLY A 171 0.56 -5.57 18.62
CA GLY A 171 1.38 -6.58 19.27
C GLY A 171 1.26 -7.97 18.62
N PRO A 172 1.92 -8.98 19.21
CA PRO A 172 2.09 -10.31 18.59
C PRO A 172 0.81 -11.16 18.52
N LYS A 173 -0.21 -10.85 19.33
CA LYS A 173 -1.44 -11.66 19.46
C LYS A 173 -2.61 -11.14 18.63
N PHE A 174 -2.66 -9.83 18.34
CA PHE A 174 -3.83 -9.20 17.71
C PHE A 174 -3.52 -8.60 16.33
N CYS A 175 -2.35 -8.88 15.76
CA CYS A 175 -2.03 -8.44 14.41
C CYS A 175 -2.91 -9.17 13.38
N SER A 176 -3.79 -8.43 12.71
CA SER A 176 -4.74 -8.96 11.73
C SER A 176 -4.08 -9.69 10.55
N MET A 177 -2.94 -9.18 10.06
CA MET A 177 -2.20 -9.80 8.96
C MET A 177 -1.59 -11.13 9.37
N LYS A 178 -1.05 -11.23 10.59
CA LYS A 178 -0.52 -12.48 11.15
C LYS A 178 -1.62 -13.51 11.33
N ILE A 179 -2.75 -13.13 11.94
CA ILE A 179 -3.92 -14.00 12.08
C ILE A 179 -4.40 -14.51 10.71
N THR A 180 -4.40 -13.63 9.70
CA THR A 180 -4.75 -14.02 8.33
C THR A 180 -3.78 -15.04 7.74
N GLN A 181 -2.46 -14.91 7.98
CA GLN A 181 -1.48 -15.92 7.56
C GLN A 181 -1.74 -17.27 8.26
N GLU A 182 -1.93 -17.27 9.57
CA GLU A 182 -2.21 -18.48 10.36
C GLU A 182 -3.48 -19.21 9.86
N VAL A 183 -4.55 -18.46 9.55
CA VAL A 183 -5.78 -19.02 8.97
C VAL A 183 -5.54 -19.59 7.57
N ARG A 184 -4.75 -18.91 6.71
CA ARG A 184 -4.40 -19.42 5.37
C ARG A 184 -3.57 -20.69 5.45
N GLU A 185 -2.60 -20.75 6.37
CA GLU A 185 -1.79 -21.94 6.60
C GLU A 185 -2.62 -23.12 7.13
N PHE A 186 -3.52 -22.85 8.08
CA PHE A 186 -4.45 -23.87 8.58
C PHE A 186 -5.33 -24.42 7.47
N ALA A 187 -5.95 -23.54 6.66
CA ALA A 187 -6.78 -23.95 5.53
C ALA A 187 -5.97 -24.72 4.46
N ALA A 188 -4.72 -24.31 4.19
CA ALA A 188 -3.84 -25.03 3.27
C ALA A 188 -3.51 -26.46 3.77
N LYS A 189 -3.27 -26.62 5.08
CA LYS A 189 -3.05 -27.93 5.70
C LYS A 189 -4.31 -28.79 5.70
N GLN A 190 -5.48 -28.19 5.97
CA GLN A 190 -6.75 -28.90 6.03
C GLN A 190 -7.25 -29.35 4.64
N ASN A 191 -6.91 -28.59 3.60
CA ASN A 191 -7.24 -28.91 2.20
C ASN A 191 -6.12 -29.69 1.47
N ALA A 192 -5.04 -30.06 2.15
CA ALA A 192 -4.01 -30.91 1.56
C ALA A 192 -4.56 -32.33 1.39
N GLY A 193 -4.42 -32.91 0.19
CA GLY A 193 -4.79 -34.31 -0.07
C GLY A 193 -3.96 -35.28 0.78
N MET A 194 -4.50 -36.48 1.02
CA MET A 194 -3.87 -37.53 1.85
C MET A 194 -2.45 -37.94 1.40
N GLU A 195 -2.02 -37.56 0.20
CA GLU A 195 -0.67 -37.77 -0.34
C GLU A 195 0.44 -37.06 0.47
N GLY A 196 0.09 -36.03 1.25
CA GLY A 196 1.06 -35.25 2.04
C GLY A 196 1.22 -35.67 3.51
N PHE A 197 0.45 -36.66 4.00
CA PHE A 197 0.48 -37.08 5.39
C PHE A 197 1.08 -38.48 5.51
N VAL A 198 2.40 -38.53 5.72
CA VAL A 198 3.23 -39.76 5.75
C VAL A 198 3.28 -40.43 4.37
N ALA A 199 4.48 -40.82 3.91
CA ALA A 199 4.63 -41.52 2.64
C ALA A 199 3.62 -42.68 2.59
N ALA A 200 2.70 -42.66 1.63
CA ALA A 200 1.65 -43.67 1.52
C ALA A 200 2.24 -45.10 1.52
N GLU A 201 3.47 -45.25 1.01
CA GLU A 201 4.25 -46.49 1.06
C GLU A 201 4.64 -46.92 2.50
N ASP A 202 5.05 -46.00 3.38
CA ASP A 202 5.40 -46.33 4.77
C ASP A 202 4.15 -46.70 5.59
N ALA A 203 3.02 -46.04 5.29
CA ALA A 203 1.74 -46.35 5.90
C ALA A 203 1.20 -47.72 5.42
N GLU A 204 1.29 -48.03 4.13
CA GLU A 204 0.90 -49.33 3.59
C GLU A 204 1.81 -50.47 4.10
N ALA A 205 3.12 -50.25 4.15
CA ALA A 205 4.07 -51.22 4.72
C ALA A 205 3.79 -51.48 6.21
N GLY A 206 3.55 -50.42 6.99
CA GLY A 206 3.17 -50.54 8.40
C GLY A 206 1.84 -51.27 8.60
N MET A 207 0.83 -51.00 7.76
CA MET A 207 -0.44 -51.72 7.80
C MET A 207 -0.30 -53.19 7.40
N ALA A 208 0.55 -53.51 6.41
CA ALA A 208 0.84 -54.88 6.00
C ALA A 208 1.57 -55.67 7.11
N ASP A 209 2.53 -55.03 7.78
CA ASP A 209 3.24 -55.61 8.92
C ASP A 209 2.31 -55.89 10.09
N MET A 210 1.46 -54.92 10.47
CA MET A 210 0.47 -55.12 11.54
C MET A 210 -0.57 -56.19 11.17
N SER A 211 -0.96 -56.29 9.90
CA SER A 211 -1.84 -57.34 9.40
C SER A 211 -1.20 -58.73 9.47
N ARG A 212 0.11 -58.83 9.19
CA ARG A 212 0.88 -60.07 9.36
C ARG A 212 0.98 -60.46 10.84
N VAL A 213 1.36 -59.52 11.70
CA VAL A 213 1.45 -59.74 13.16
C VAL A 213 0.11 -60.24 13.69
N PHE A 214 -1.00 -59.59 13.34
CA PHE A 214 -2.34 -60.02 13.74
C PHE A 214 -2.65 -61.47 13.35
N ARG A 215 -2.32 -61.88 12.12
CA ARG A 215 -2.53 -63.26 11.65
C ARG A 215 -1.63 -64.26 12.38
N GLU A 216 -0.37 -63.91 12.60
CA GLU A 216 0.61 -64.75 13.30
C GLU A 216 0.25 -64.93 14.79
N THR A 217 -0.34 -63.90 15.40
CA THR A 217 -0.80 -63.95 16.80
C THR A 217 -2.22 -64.52 16.94
N GLY A 218 -2.68 -65.33 15.98
CA GLY A 218 -3.93 -66.07 16.09
C GLY A 218 -5.18 -65.33 15.63
N SER A 219 -5.04 -64.15 15.01
CA SER A 219 -6.15 -63.28 14.58
C SER A 219 -7.10 -62.89 15.73
N GLU A 220 -6.57 -62.80 16.93
CA GLU A 220 -7.31 -62.35 18.11
C GLU A 220 -7.17 -60.84 18.28
N LEU A 221 -8.28 -60.16 18.53
CA LEU A 221 -8.29 -58.72 18.81
C LEU A 221 -7.61 -58.38 20.14
N TYR A 222 -7.53 -59.35 21.06
CA TYR A 222 -6.99 -59.18 22.40
C TYR A 222 -5.86 -60.17 22.63
N LEU A 223 -4.63 -59.74 22.40
CA LEU A 223 -3.45 -60.54 22.68
C LEU A 223 -3.15 -60.50 24.18
N GLY A 224 -3.56 -61.56 24.89
CA GLY A 224 -3.08 -61.96 26.21
C GLY A 224 -2.71 -60.84 27.19
N THR A 225 -3.69 -60.21 27.83
CA THR A 225 -3.52 -59.83 29.24
C THR A 225 -3.67 -61.11 30.05
N GLY A 226 -2.59 -61.62 30.62
CA GLY A 226 -2.67 -62.72 31.58
C GLY A 226 -3.75 -62.43 32.62
N GLY A 227 -4.77 -63.29 32.67
CA GLY A 227 -5.80 -63.30 33.70
C GLY A 227 -6.81 -62.16 33.62
N ARG A 228 -7.83 -62.32 32.78
CA ARG A 228 -9.21 -61.96 33.13
C ARG A 228 -10.15 -62.74 32.20
N GLU A 229 -10.53 -63.91 32.69
CA GLU A 229 -11.67 -64.67 32.19
C GLU A 229 -12.91 -63.77 32.14
N HIS A 230 -13.72 -64.00 31.10
CA HIS A 230 -15.14 -63.71 30.99
C HIS A 230 -15.82 -63.11 32.23
N ASP A 231 -16.23 -61.85 32.09
CA ASP A 231 -17.54 -61.33 32.51
C ASP A 231 -17.99 -60.26 31.49
#